data_AF-A0A2V6H7Y7-F1
#
_entry.id   AF-A0A2V6H7Y7-F1
#
_cell.length_a   1.000
_cell.length_b   1.000
_cell.length_c   1.000
_cell.angle_alpha   90.00
_cell.angle_beta   90.00
_cell.angle_gamma   90.00
#
_symmetry.space_group_name_H-M   'P 1'
#
loop_
_entity.id
_entity.type
_entity.pdbx_description
1 polymer ?
#
loop_
_entity_poly.entity_id
_entity_poly.type
_entity_poly.pdbx_seq_one_letter_code
_entity_poly.pdbx_strand_id
1 'polypeptide(L)'
;MEGESPVIIIRNAAATAKINVTKLRGKISVLEGPGGNITVLTGREGTVLVDAGITASRPQITEALASLSDGPVKHLINTHWHFDHTDSDNTNEVIETAVEKLNFVMRDIARGRLKKLNPAYRQVAVTSSPNEISVAVDNQPPLRTPAKGAPVAWVGPDGGKVNASMQLTGRLLAQTFTSADGRRVNDYTLSPDGRTLTMQVTETSPGLSQTITYKQVYRRVS
;
A
#
# COMPACT_ATOMS: atom_id res chain seq x y z
N MET A 1 -27.22 2.36 5.68
CA MET A 1 -26.61 1.04 5.44
C MET A 1 -25.38 1.30 4.60
N GLU A 2 -24.18 1.15 5.15
CA GLU A 2 -22.94 1.22 4.36
C GLU A 2 -22.90 0.00 3.44
N GLY A 3 -22.79 0.22 2.14
CA GLY A 3 -22.58 -0.85 1.17
C GLY A 3 -21.20 -1.47 1.35
N GLU A 4 -21.08 -2.77 1.12
CA GLU A 4 -19.80 -3.48 1.17
C GLU A 4 -18.82 -2.87 0.14
N SER A 5 -17.56 -2.69 0.55
CA SER A 5 -16.54 -2.04 -0.29
C SER A 5 -16.36 -2.80 -1.62
N PRO A 6 -16.32 -2.10 -2.78
CA PRO A 6 -16.06 -2.72 -4.07
C PRO A 6 -14.78 -3.58 -4.09
N VAL A 7 -13.75 -3.19 -3.33
CA VAL A 7 -12.49 -3.94 -3.20
C VAL A 7 -12.73 -5.31 -2.54
N ILE A 8 -13.60 -5.38 -1.53
CA ILE A 8 -13.95 -6.64 -0.85
C ILE A 8 -14.75 -7.54 -1.79
N ILE A 9 -15.74 -6.96 -2.49
CA ILE A 9 -16.55 -7.68 -3.48
C ILE A 9 -15.65 -8.28 -4.58
N ILE A 10 -14.75 -7.47 -5.14
CA ILE A 10 -13.81 -7.92 -6.19
C ILE A 10 -12.85 -8.99 -5.65
N ARG A 11 -12.30 -8.84 -4.44
CA ARG A 11 -11.43 -9.86 -3.82
C ARG A 11 -12.15 -11.20 -3.63
N ASN A 12 -13.41 -11.18 -3.19
CA ASN A 12 -14.20 -12.39 -3.00
C ASN A 12 -14.50 -13.08 -4.33
N ALA A 13 -14.87 -12.31 -5.36
CA ALA A 13 -15.07 -12.85 -6.71
C ALA A 13 -13.77 -13.41 -7.31
N ALA A 14 -12.63 -12.76 -7.04
CA ALA A 14 -11.31 -13.16 -7.52
C ALA A 14 -10.84 -14.52 -6.97
N ALA A 15 -11.34 -14.94 -5.82
CA ALA A 15 -10.98 -16.22 -5.19
C ALA A 15 -11.43 -17.46 -5.99
N THR A 16 -12.45 -17.32 -6.85
CA THR A 16 -13.04 -18.43 -7.61
C THR A 16 -13.06 -18.20 -9.12
N ALA A 17 -12.71 -17.00 -9.57
CA ALA A 17 -12.72 -16.67 -10.99
C ALA A 17 -11.67 -17.44 -11.79
N LYS A 18 -12.04 -17.80 -13.02
CA LYS A 18 -11.14 -18.42 -13.99
C LYS A 18 -10.16 -17.38 -14.54
N ILE A 19 -8.89 -17.76 -14.68
CA ILE A 19 -7.88 -17.00 -15.42
C ILE A 19 -7.83 -17.50 -16.87
N ASN A 20 -8.03 -16.59 -17.82
CA ASN A 20 -7.92 -16.90 -19.25
C ASN A 20 -6.49 -16.63 -19.72
N VAL A 21 -5.93 -17.54 -20.50
CA VAL A 21 -4.57 -17.45 -21.04
C VAL A 21 -4.65 -17.12 -22.52
N THR A 22 -4.16 -15.95 -22.90
CA THR A 22 -4.08 -15.51 -24.30
C THR A 22 -2.61 -15.44 -24.73
N LYS A 23 -2.20 -16.34 -25.63
CA LYS A 23 -0.85 -16.28 -26.23
C LYS A 23 -0.79 -15.14 -27.24
N LEU A 24 0.22 -14.29 -27.13
CA LEU A 24 0.44 -13.18 -28.06
C LEU A 24 1.51 -13.57 -29.08
N ARG A 25 2.73 -13.04 -28.93
CA ARG A 25 3.85 -13.23 -29.85
C ARG A 25 5.02 -13.91 -29.15
N GLY A 26 5.60 -14.92 -29.80
CA GLY A 26 6.80 -15.60 -29.32
C GLY A 26 6.53 -16.25 -27.95
N LYS A 27 7.24 -15.77 -26.92
CA LYS A 27 7.11 -16.27 -25.54
C LYS A 27 6.27 -15.35 -24.63
N ILE A 28 5.53 -14.41 -25.23
CA ILE A 28 4.69 -13.46 -24.51
C ILE A 28 3.24 -13.97 -24.50
N SER A 29 2.66 -13.97 -23.32
CA SER A 29 1.24 -14.27 -23.06
C SER A 29 0.64 -13.23 -22.12
N VAL A 30 -0.68 -13.13 -22.11
CA VAL A 30 -1.44 -12.36 -21.13
C VAL A 30 -2.34 -13.32 -20.36
N LEU A 31 -2.40 -13.15 -19.04
CA LEU A 31 -3.41 -13.75 -18.18
C LEU A 31 -4.47 -12.70 -17.88
N GLU A 32 -5.73 -13.03 -18.17
CA GLU A 32 -6.86 -12.13 -18.00
C GLU A 32 -7.78 -12.67 -16.90
N GLY A 33 -8.09 -11.83 -15.93
CA GLY A 33 -8.94 -12.19 -14.79
C GLY A 33 -9.33 -10.99 -13.94
N PRO A 34 -9.96 -11.22 -12.77
CA PRO A 34 -10.26 -10.13 -11.84
C PRO A 34 -9.00 -9.40 -11.40
N GLY A 35 -9.06 -8.07 -11.37
CA GLY A 35 -7.91 -7.23 -11.08
C GLY A 35 -7.04 -6.90 -12.29
N GLY A 36 -7.46 -7.24 -13.52
CA GLY A 36 -6.80 -6.80 -14.75
C GLY A 36 -5.87 -7.84 -15.38
N ASN A 37 -5.02 -7.36 -16.30
CA ASN A 37 -4.20 -8.18 -17.16
C ASN A 37 -2.79 -8.36 -16.59
N ILE A 38 -2.32 -9.59 -16.50
CA ILE A 38 -0.94 -9.93 -16.13
C ILE A 38 -0.19 -10.29 -17.39
N THR A 39 0.93 -9.60 -17.67
CA THR A 39 1.78 -9.96 -18.81
C THR A 39 2.82 -10.99 -18.37
N VAL A 40 2.98 -12.04 -19.16
CA VAL A 40 3.89 -13.16 -18.90
C VAL A 40 4.90 -13.26 -20.04
N LEU A 41 6.19 -13.29 -19.72
CA LEU A 41 7.28 -13.62 -20.63
C LEU A 41 8.01 -14.86 -20.12
N THR A 42 7.96 -15.96 -20.86
CA THR A 42 8.67 -17.20 -20.49
C THR A 42 10.05 -17.29 -21.15
N GLY A 43 11.00 -17.96 -20.50
CA GLY A 43 12.38 -18.04 -20.97
C GLY A 43 13.16 -19.20 -20.34
N ARG A 44 14.34 -19.52 -20.89
CA ARG A 44 15.22 -20.57 -20.34
C ARG A 44 15.70 -20.23 -18.93
N GLU A 45 15.80 -18.95 -18.62
CA GLU A 45 16.24 -18.46 -17.32
C GLU A 45 15.10 -18.34 -16.30
N GLY A 46 13.85 -18.60 -16.70
CA GLY A 46 12.66 -18.42 -15.89
C GLY A 46 11.64 -17.46 -16.50
N THR A 47 10.58 -17.21 -15.77
CA THR A 47 9.42 -16.41 -16.18
C THR A 47 9.47 -15.01 -15.57
N VAL A 48 9.15 -13.99 -16.36
CA VAL A 48 8.92 -12.62 -15.93
C VAL A 48 7.41 -12.35 -15.93
N LEU A 49 6.90 -11.82 -14.82
CA LEU A 49 5.54 -11.33 -14.69
C LEU A 49 5.53 -9.81 -14.57
N VAL A 50 4.60 -9.17 -15.27
CA VAL A 50 4.20 -7.79 -15.02
C VAL A 50 2.82 -7.83 -14.40
N ASP A 51 2.73 -7.29 -13.19
CA ASP A 51 1.59 -7.34 -12.26
C ASP A 51 1.29 -8.74 -11.67
N ALA A 52 0.83 -8.78 -10.42
CA ALA A 52 0.75 -10.02 -9.63
C ALA A 52 -0.65 -10.65 -9.58
N GLY A 53 -1.67 -9.94 -10.06
CA GLY A 53 -3.08 -10.25 -9.82
C GLY A 53 -3.48 -10.19 -8.33
N ILE A 54 -4.79 -10.28 -8.08
CA ILE A 54 -5.33 -10.19 -6.73
C ILE A 54 -4.82 -11.39 -5.93
N THR A 55 -4.38 -11.20 -4.69
CA THR A 55 -3.82 -12.28 -3.85
C THR A 55 -4.75 -13.50 -3.75
N ALA A 56 -6.07 -13.30 -3.75
CA ALA A 56 -7.06 -14.37 -3.76
C ALA A 56 -7.04 -15.24 -5.04
N SER A 57 -6.62 -14.70 -6.18
CA SER A 57 -6.49 -15.42 -7.47
C SER A 57 -5.17 -16.16 -7.62
N ARG A 58 -4.29 -16.13 -6.61
CA ARG A 58 -2.95 -16.75 -6.68
C ARG A 58 -2.98 -18.22 -7.10
N PRO A 59 -3.90 -19.09 -6.61
CA PRO A 59 -3.97 -20.47 -7.06
C PRO A 59 -4.23 -20.58 -8.57
N GLN A 60 -5.21 -19.86 -9.09
CA GLN A 60 -5.60 -19.89 -10.50
C GLN A 60 -4.54 -19.27 -11.41
N ILE A 61 -3.87 -18.20 -10.95
CA ILE A 61 -2.72 -17.62 -11.67
C ILE A 61 -1.57 -18.63 -11.71
N THR A 62 -1.30 -19.33 -10.62
CA THR A 62 -0.23 -20.35 -10.57
C THR A 62 -0.52 -21.50 -11.54
N GLU A 63 -1.77 -21.96 -11.59
CA GLU A 63 -2.22 -22.98 -12.55
C GLU A 63 -2.09 -22.49 -14.00
N ALA A 64 -2.54 -21.27 -14.29
CA ALA A 64 -2.41 -20.66 -15.61
C ALA A 64 -0.94 -20.52 -16.04
N LEU A 65 -0.04 -20.16 -15.13
CA LEU A 65 1.39 -20.08 -15.40
C LEU A 65 2.02 -21.45 -15.67
N ALA A 66 1.62 -22.49 -14.93
CA ALA A 66 2.07 -23.85 -15.16
C ALA A 66 1.69 -24.36 -16.56
N SER A 67 0.57 -23.88 -17.14
CA SER A 67 0.20 -24.19 -18.53
C SER A 67 1.12 -23.55 -19.59
N LEU A 68 1.91 -22.54 -19.21
CA LEU A 68 2.79 -21.78 -20.11
C LEU A 68 4.25 -22.20 -20.00
N SER A 69 4.72 -22.59 -18.82
CA SER A 69 6.11 -23.00 -18.58
C SER A 69 6.26 -23.75 -17.26
N ASP A 70 7.15 -24.74 -17.23
CA ASP A 70 7.62 -25.40 -16.00
C ASP A 70 8.70 -24.59 -15.25
N GLY A 71 9.15 -23.46 -15.82
CA GLY A 71 10.19 -22.62 -15.23
C GLY A 71 9.65 -21.76 -14.09
N PRO A 72 10.47 -21.47 -13.05
CA PRO A 72 10.03 -20.63 -11.94
C PRO A 72 9.76 -19.19 -12.40
N VAL A 73 8.86 -18.51 -11.70
CA VAL A 73 8.76 -17.05 -11.78
C VAL A 73 10.01 -16.46 -11.14
N LYS A 74 10.90 -15.91 -11.98
CA LYS A 74 12.17 -15.32 -11.54
C LYS A 74 12.04 -13.83 -11.25
N HIS A 75 11.16 -13.14 -11.97
CA HIS A 75 10.93 -11.71 -11.81
C HIS A 75 9.43 -11.41 -11.77
N LEU A 76 9.03 -10.53 -10.85
CA LEU A 76 7.71 -9.95 -10.77
C LEU A 76 7.87 -8.43 -10.71
N ILE A 77 7.24 -7.73 -11.62
CA ILE A 77 7.27 -6.27 -11.74
C ILE A 77 5.84 -5.77 -11.57
N ASN A 78 5.53 -5.16 -10.41
CA ASN A 78 4.26 -4.48 -10.24
C ASN A 78 4.36 -3.05 -10.77
N THR A 79 3.41 -2.67 -11.62
CA THR A 79 3.40 -1.37 -12.31
C THR A 79 3.02 -0.22 -11.37
N HIS A 80 2.19 -0.50 -10.37
CA HIS A 80 1.70 0.48 -9.40
C HIS A 80 1.18 -0.18 -8.11
N TRP A 81 0.83 0.61 -7.09
CA TRP A 81 0.41 0.16 -5.76
C TRP A 81 -1.12 0.07 -5.64
N HIS A 82 -1.72 -0.92 -6.30
CA HIS A 82 -3.14 -1.22 -6.16
C HIS A 82 -3.39 -2.56 -5.45
N PHE A 83 -4.64 -2.74 -5.00
CA PHE A 83 -5.03 -3.90 -4.20
C PHE A 83 -4.94 -5.19 -5.02
N ASP A 84 -5.13 -5.04 -6.32
CA ASP A 84 -5.14 -6.10 -7.30
C ASP A 84 -3.76 -6.56 -7.70
N HIS A 85 -2.67 -5.94 -7.26
CA HIS A 85 -1.31 -6.44 -7.52
C HIS A 85 -0.33 -6.29 -6.35
N THR A 86 -0.67 -5.49 -5.33
CA THR A 86 0.17 -5.25 -4.14
C THR A 86 -0.58 -5.41 -2.82
N ASP A 87 -1.89 -5.69 -2.84
CA ASP A 87 -2.80 -5.64 -1.68
C ASP A 87 -2.94 -4.27 -0.99
N SER A 88 -2.29 -3.23 -1.52
CA SER A 88 -2.39 -1.84 -1.03
C SER A 88 -3.63 -1.14 -1.57
N ASP A 89 -4.23 -0.24 -0.80
CA ASP A 89 -5.33 0.60 -1.28
C ASP A 89 -4.79 1.70 -2.22
N ASN A 90 -5.58 2.07 -3.22
CA ASN A 90 -5.28 3.25 -4.05
C ASN A 90 -5.55 4.52 -3.25
N THR A 91 -4.48 5.19 -2.84
CA THR A 91 -4.58 6.42 -2.04
C THR A 91 -5.32 7.55 -2.76
N ASN A 92 -5.30 7.62 -4.09
CA ASN A 92 -6.05 8.64 -4.83
C ASN A 92 -7.57 8.43 -4.72
N GLU A 93 -8.05 7.19 -4.83
CA GLU A 93 -9.47 6.87 -4.69
C GLU A 93 -9.98 7.18 -3.28
N VAL A 94 -9.18 6.85 -2.27
CA VAL A 94 -9.46 7.17 -0.87
C VAL A 94 -9.57 8.68 -0.66
N ILE A 95 -8.65 9.47 -1.25
CA ILE A 95 -8.69 10.93 -1.17
C ILE A 95 -9.94 11.49 -1.87
N GLU A 96 -10.28 11.05 -3.09
CA GLU A 96 -11.46 11.54 -3.79
C GLU A 96 -12.74 11.24 -3.00
N THR A 97 -12.84 10.05 -2.40
CA THR A 97 -13.95 9.67 -1.52
C THR A 97 -14.01 10.60 -0.29
N ALA A 98 -12.86 10.88 0.33
CA ALA A 98 -12.77 11.75 1.51
C ALA A 98 -13.27 13.18 1.24
N VAL A 99 -13.03 13.71 0.04
CA VAL A 99 -13.36 15.10 -0.32
C VAL A 99 -14.67 15.24 -1.09
N GLU A 100 -15.33 14.14 -1.44
CA GLU A 100 -16.54 14.12 -2.28
C GLU A 100 -17.65 15.03 -1.70
N LYS A 101 -17.86 14.94 -0.38
CA LYS A 101 -18.90 15.65 0.37
C LYS A 101 -18.55 17.11 0.69
N LEU A 102 -17.33 17.57 0.35
CA LEU A 102 -16.93 18.96 0.56
C LEU A 102 -17.52 19.87 -0.52
N ASN A 103 -17.67 21.16 -0.20
CA ASN A 103 -17.99 22.17 -1.22
C ASN A 103 -16.84 22.28 -2.24
N PHE A 104 -17.14 22.74 -3.46
CA PHE A 104 -16.22 22.68 -4.59
C PHE A 104 -14.88 23.39 -4.33
N VAL A 105 -14.85 24.51 -3.60
CA VAL A 105 -13.63 25.25 -3.27
C VAL A 105 -12.78 24.46 -2.27
N MET A 106 -13.39 24.02 -1.17
CA MET A 106 -12.69 23.26 -0.13
C MET A 106 -12.22 21.90 -0.64
N ARG A 107 -12.94 21.31 -1.60
CA ARG A 107 -12.58 20.03 -2.21
C ARG A 107 -11.19 20.08 -2.86
N ASP A 108 -10.90 21.11 -3.65
CA ASP A 108 -9.62 21.22 -4.35
C ASP A 108 -8.46 21.50 -3.38
N ILE A 109 -8.70 22.35 -2.37
CA ILE A 109 -7.73 22.64 -1.31
C ILE A 109 -7.42 21.37 -0.50
N ALA A 110 -8.45 20.67 -0.03
CA ALA A 110 -8.32 19.45 0.73
C ALA A 110 -7.62 18.35 -0.08
N ARG A 111 -8.03 18.15 -1.34
CA ARG A 111 -7.39 17.17 -2.25
C ARG A 111 -5.90 17.47 -2.42
N GLY A 112 -5.54 18.72 -2.68
CA GLY A 112 -4.15 19.12 -2.87
C GLY A 112 -3.29 18.86 -1.63
N ARG A 113 -3.80 19.20 -0.44
CA ARG A 113 -3.12 18.95 0.83
C ARG A 113 -2.98 17.45 1.12
N LEU A 114 -4.07 16.70 0.97
CA LEU A 114 -4.09 15.26 1.22
C LEU A 114 -3.12 14.51 0.30
N LYS A 115 -3.05 14.85 -0.99
CA LYS A 115 -2.10 14.24 -1.93
C LYS A 115 -0.64 14.47 -1.51
N LYS A 116 -0.29 15.64 -0.96
CA LYS A 116 1.07 15.93 -0.46
C LYS A 116 1.41 15.18 0.83
N LEU A 117 0.43 14.99 1.71
CA LEU A 117 0.61 14.28 2.98
C LEU A 117 0.59 12.76 2.82
N ASN A 118 0.04 12.26 1.73
CA ASN A 118 -0.17 10.84 1.47
C ASN A 118 0.51 10.35 0.17
N PRO A 119 1.83 10.58 -0.02
CA PRO A 119 2.51 10.00 -1.17
C PRO A 119 2.57 8.47 -1.04
N ALA A 120 2.50 7.78 -2.18
CA ALA A 120 2.74 6.35 -2.25
C ALA A 120 4.25 6.08 -2.18
N TYR A 121 4.76 5.86 -0.97
CA TYR A 121 6.16 5.54 -0.75
C TYR A 121 6.52 4.18 -1.38
N ARG A 122 7.72 4.07 -1.94
CA ARG A 122 8.22 2.85 -2.58
C ARG A 122 8.90 1.93 -1.57
N GLN A 123 9.55 2.51 -0.56
CA GLN A 123 10.26 1.77 0.47
C GLN A 123 10.06 2.41 1.84
N VAL A 124 10.01 1.56 2.87
CA VAL A 124 9.97 1.96 4.27
C VAL A 124 11.05 1.19 5.01
N ALA A 125 11.88 1.90 5.77
CA ALA A 125 12.88 1.33 6.65
C ALA A 125 12.55 1.71 8.09
N VAL A 126 12.36 0.70 8.94
CA VAL A 126 12.12 0.86 10.37
C VAL A 126 13.34 0.36 11.13
N THR A 127 13.86 1.16 12.04
CA THR A 127 14.92 0.77 12.97
C THR A 127 14.47 1.08 14.39
N SER A 128 14.72 0.17 15.32
CA SER A 128 14.43 0.36 16.73
C SER A 128 15.63 -0.01 17.59
N SER A 129 15.79 0.74 18.67
CA SER A 129 16.76 0.52 19.74
C SER A 129 16.05 0.78 21.08
N PRO A 130 16.70 0.50 22.23
CA PRO A 130 16.12 0.83 23.53
C PRO A 130 15.81 2.32 23.74
N ASN A 131 16.50 3.22 23.01
CA ASN A 131 16.40 4.67 23.24
C ASN A 131 15.67 5.41 22.12
N GLU A 132 15.72 4.89 20.89
CA GLU A 132 15.21 5.57 19.71
C GLU A 132 14.50 4.59 18.77
N ILE A 133 13.43 5.07 18.13
CA ILE A 133 12.82 4.47 16.95
C ILE A 133 12.97 5.45 15.79
N SER A 134 13.32 4.93 14.62
CA SER A 134 13.40 5.71 13.39
C SER A 134 12.63 5.06 12.25
N VAL A 135 11.91 5.87 11.49
CA VAL A 135 11.25 5.47 10.24
C VAL A 135 11.79 6.35 9.12
N ALA A 136 12.39 5.72 8.11
CA ALA A 136 12.73 6.36 6.83
C ALA A 136 11.79 5.86 5.74
N VAL A 137 11.44 6.76 4.84
CA VAL A 137 10.62 6.47 3.66
C VAL A 137 11.37 6.96 2.42
N ASP A 138 11.40 6.14 1.38
CA ASP A 138 12.16 6.42 0.16
C ASP A 138 13.60 6.89 0.46
N ASN A 139 14.05 7.97 -0.16
CA ASN A 139 15.37 8.56 0.07
C ASN A 139 15.32 9.78 1.00
N GLN A 140 14.27 9.87 1.84
CA GLN A 140 14.11 10.98 2.77
C GLN A 140 14.91 10.77 4.06
N PRO A 141 15.32 11.85 4.76
CA PRO A 141 15.88 11.75 6.09
C PRO A 141 14.92 11.01 7.04
N PRO A 142 15.42 10.10 7.90
CA PRO A 142 14.56 9.37 8.83
C PRO A 142 13.94 10.32 9.86
N LEU A 143 12.65 10.13 10.13
CA LEU A 143 12.03 10.66 11.33
C LEU A 143 12.46 9.81 12.52
N ARG A 144 13.03 10.45 13.55
CA ARG A 144 13.53 9.82 14.77
C ARG A 144 12.74 10.31 15.98
N THR A 145 12.36 9.40 16.86
CA THR A 145 11.70 9.74 18.14
C THR A 145 12.28 8.89 19.27
N PRO A 146 12.25 9.38 20.53
CA PRO A 146 12.53 8.54 21.69
C PRO A 146 11.64 7.29 21.69
N ALA A 147 12.22 6.12 21.97
CA ALA A 147 11.50 4.83 21.96
C ALA A 147 10.38 4.75 23.01
N LYS A 148 10.44 5.62 24.04
CA LYS A 148 9.43 5.73 25.10
C LYS A 148 8.21 6.59 24.71
N GLY A 149 8.08 6.98 23.44
CA GLY A 149 6.88 7.66 22.91
C GLY A 149 6.80 9.16 23.18
N ALA A 150 7.87 9.78 23.70
CA ALA A 150 7.91 11.24 23.86
C ALA A 150 7.82 11.93 22.48
N PRO A 151 6.91 12.90 22.28
CA PRO A 151 6.77 13.59 21.00
C PRO A 151 7.98 14.48 20.68
N VAL A 152 8.28 14.62 19.39
CA VAL A 152 9.28 15.54 18.85
C VAL A 152 8.63 16.46 17.80
N ALA A 153 9.11 17.69 17.69
CA ALA A 153 8.70 18.57 16.60
C ALA A 153 9.25 18.05 15.26
N TRP A 154 8.40 18.01 14.24
CA TRP A 154 8.76 17.56 12.91
C TRP A 154 8.09 18.42 11.83
N VAL A 155 8.73 18.52 10.67
CA VAL A 155 8.19 19.22 9.50
C VAL A 155 7.82 18.17 8.47
N GLY A 156 6.52 18.12 8.15
CA GLY A 156 5.97 17.18 7.19
C GLY A 156 6.31 17.50 5.74
N PRO A 157 6.00 16.59 4.80
CA PRO A 157 6.27 16.75 3.37
C PRO A 157 5.52 17.92 2.73
N ASP A 158 4.43 18.39 3.35
CA ASP A 158 3.69 19.59 2.95
C ASP A 158 4.29 20.89 3.54
N GLY A 159 5.36 20.79 4.33
CA GLY A 159 5.95 21.89 5.10
C GLY A 159 5.26 22.19 6.43
N GLY A 160 4.20 21.43 6.77
CA GLY A 160 3.44 21.60 8.00
C GLY A 160 4.24 21.17 9.23
N LYS A 161 4.17 21.95 10.30
CA LYS A 161 4.79 21.60 11.60
C LYS A 161 3.84 20.73 12.41
N VAL A 162 4.30 19.57 12.85
CA VAL A 162 3.54 18.62 13.65
C VAL A 162 4.38 18.09 14.80
N ASN A 163 3.74 17.56 15.83
CA ASN A 163 4.40 16.74 16.84
C ASN A 163 4.29 15.27 16.42
N ALA A 164 5.43 14.60 16.31
CA ALA A 164 5.53 13.19 15.96
C ALA A 164 5.97 12.34 17.14
N SER A 165 5.38 11.17 17.33
CA SER A 165 5.83 10.18 18.31
C SER A 165 5.72 8.77 17.74
N MET A 166 6.51 7.84 18.29
CA MET A 166 6.45 6.43 17.92
C MET A 166 6.48 5.53 19.14
N GLN A 167 5.75 4.42 19.06
CA GLN A 167 5.76 3.37 20.07
C GLN A 167 5.72 2.00 19.41
N LEU A 168 6.70 1.16 19.73
CA LEU A 168 6.80 -0.22 19.25
C LEU A 168 6.37 -1.19 20.36
N THR A 169 5.32 -1.97 20.10
CA THR A 169 4.83 -3.03 21.00
C THR A 169 4.76 -4.34 20.23
N GLY A 170 5.69 -5.25 20.51
CA GLY A 170 5.80 -6.51 19.77
C GLY A 170 6.11 -6.26 18.28
N ARG A 171 5.15 -6.60 17.40
CA ARG A 171 5.27 -6.42 15.94
C ARG A 171 4.49 -5.21 15.40
N LEU A 172 3.90 -4.41 16.28
CA LEU A 172 3.14 -3.22 15.94
C LEU A 172 3.94 -1.97 16.32
N LEU A 173 4.22 -1.13 15.32
CA LEU A 173 4.75 0.22 15.50
C LEU A 173 3.64 1.22 15.20
N ALA A 174 3.19 1.96 16.22
CA ALA A 174 2.31 3.09 16.05
C ALA A 174 3.14 4.37 15.89
N GLN A 175 3.02 5.04 14.75
CA GLN A 175 3.62 6.35 14.49
C GLN A 175 2.50 7.39 14.44
N THR A 176 2.52 8.36 15.36
CA THR A 176 1.48 9.36 15.49
C THR A 176 2.01 10.74 15.13
N PHE A 177 1.23 11.50 14.36
CA PHE A 177 1.44 12.91 14.06
C PHE A 177 0.24 13.72 14.54
N THR A 178 0.49 14.82 15.25
CA THR A 178 -0.56 15.69 15.79
C THR A 178 -0.25 17.15 15.53
N SER A 179 -1.27 17.91 15.19
CA SER A 179 -1.22 19.36 15.03
C SER A 179 -2.57 19.97 15.39
N ALA A 180 -2.70 21.30 15.33
CA ALA A 180 -3.98 21.98 15.45
C ALA A 180 -4.96 21.59 14.32
N ASP A 181 -4.44 21.23 13.15
CA ASP A 181 -5.22 20.94 11.95
C ASP A 181 -5.70 19.49 11.88
N GLY A 182 -5.25 18.62 12.78
CA GLY A 182 -5.63 17.21 12.75
C GLY A 182 -4.60 16.25 13.34
N ARG A 183 -4.92 14.97 13.21
CA ARG A 183 -4.13 13.84 13.69
C ARG A 183 -4.02 12.78 12.61
N ARG A 184 -2.83 12.20 12.49
CA ARG A 184 -2.55 11.04 11.66
C ARG A 184 -1.89 9.95 12.48
N VAL A 185 -2.30 8.71 12.27
CA VAL A 185 -1.65 7.53 12.85
C VAL A 185 -1.30 6.57 11.71
N ASN A 186 -0.03 6.16 11.64
CA ASN A 186 0.45 5.09 10.80
C ASN A 186 0.76 3.88 11.70
N ASP A 187 -0.05 2.83 11.61
CA ASP A 187 0.16 1.57 12.32
C ASP A 187 0.86 0.57 11.40
N TYR A 188 2.14 0.34 11.65
CA TYR A 188 2.95 -0.64 10.93
C TYR A 188 2.93 -1.98 11.64
N THR A 189 2.41 -3.01 10.98
CA THR A 189 2.37 -4.39 11.49
C THR A 189 3.28 -5.28 10.66
N LEU A 190 4.29 -5.86 11.29
CA LEU A 190 5.16 -6.86 10.67
C LEU A 190 4.50 -8.25 10.75
N SER A 191 4.43 -8.95 9.61
CA SER A 191 3.91 -10.32 9.55
C SER A 191 4.75 -11.28 10.41
N PRO A 192 4.18 -12.41 10.88
CA PRO A 192 4.92 -13.36 11.70
C PRO A 192 6.19 -13.93 11.08
N ASP A 193 6.19 -14.08 9.75
CA ASP A 193 7.35 -14.54 8.97
C ASP A 193 8.37 -13.42 8.67
N GLY A 194 8.08 -12.18 9.07
CA GLY A 194 8.95 -11.02 8.88
C GLY A 194 9.10 -10.57 7.42
N ARG A 195 8.25 -11.04 6.51
CA ARG A 195 8.36 -10.77 5.07
C ARG A 195 7.48 -9.63 4.58
N THR A 196 6.41 -9.31 5.31
CA THR A 196 5.42 -8.31 4.91
C THR A 196 5.25 -7.29 6.02
N LEU A 197 5.33 -6.01 5.66
CA LEU A 197 5.01 -4.90 6.53
C LEU A 197 3.73 -4.24 6.02
N THR A 198 2.67 -4.25 6.82
CA THR A 198 1.42 -3.57 6.50
C THR A 198 1.35 -2.25 7.25
N MET A 199 1.20 -1.13 6.56
CA MET A 199 0.92 0.18 7.13
C MET A 199 -0.57 0.48 7.01
N GLN A 200 -1.29 0.54 8.13
CA GLN A 200 -2.64 1.08 8.18
C GLN A 200 -2.58 2.55 8.59
N VAL A 201 -3.14 3.42 7.77
CA VAL A 201 -3.20 4.86 8.02
C VAL A 201 -4.60 5.22 8.48
N THR A 202 -4.68 6.05 9.52
CA THR A 202 -5.89 6.75 9.97
C THR A 202 -5.59 8.23 10.09
N GLU A 203 -6.33 9.08 9.38
CA GLU A 203 -6.15 10.54 9.38
C GLU A 203 -7.48 11.25 9.67
N THR A 204 -7.46 12.15 10.64
CA THR A 204 -8.61 12.97 11.05
C THR A 204 -8.24 14.44 11.03
N SER A 205 -9.18 15.27 10.61
CA SER A 205 -9.04 16.74 10.61
C SER A 205 -10.41 17.38 10.79
N PRO A 206 -10.52 18.50 11.51
CA PRO A 206 -11.77 19.26 11.59
C PRO A 206 -12.30 19.71 10.22
N GLY A 207 -11.42 19.86 9.23
CA GLY A 207 -11.79 20.25 7.87
C GLY A 207 -12.29 19.12 6.97
N LEU A 208 -12.23 17.86 7.44
CA LEU A 208 -12.69 16.69 6.69
C LEU A 208 -14.08 16.27 7.16
N SER A 209 -14.94 15.91 6.21
CA SER A 209 -16.29 15.39 6.52
C SER A 209 -16.29 13.96 7.04
N GLN A 210 -15.16 13.25 6.94
CA GLN A 210 -15.00 11.88 7.40
C GLN A 210 -13.53 11.56 7.70
N THR A 211 -13.31 10.55 8.54
CA THR A 211 -11.98 9.97 8.77
C THR A 211 -11.47 9.32 7.49
N ILE A 212 -10.19 9.53 7.20
CA ILE A 212 -9.50 8.87 6.10
C ILE A 212 -8.79 7.64 6.63
N THR A 213 -9.06 6.49 6.00
CA THR A 213 -8.41 5.22 6.35
C THR A 213 -7.96 4.52 5.08
N TYR A 214 -6.71 4.06 5.03
CA TYR A 214 -6.20 3.23 3.95
C TYR A 214 -5.02 2.38 4.38
N LYS A 215 -4.71 1.35 3.60
CA LYS A 215 -3.66 0.38 3.84
C LYS A 215 -2.61 0.41 2.74
N GLN A 216 -1.34 0.32 3.09
CA GLN A 216 -0.24 0.03 2.17
C GLN A 216 0.51 -1.20 2.64
N VAL A 217 0.95 -2.04 1.71
CA VAL A 217 1.62 -3.31 1.98
C VAL A 217 2.98 -3.32 1.32
N TYR A 218 4.01 -3.51 2.12
CA TYR A 218 5.40 -3.56 1.70
C TYR A 218 5.94 -4.98 1.85
N ARG A 219 6.77 -5.41 0.90
CA ARG A 219 7.48 -6.69 0.98
C ARG A 219 8.95 -6.42 1.28
N ARG A 220 9.51 -7.18 2.22
CA ARG A 220 10.92 -7.10 2.57
C ARG A 220 11.75 -7.52 1.36
N VAL A 221 12.68 -6.65 0.95
CA VAL A 221 13.69 -7.00 -0.05
C VAL A 221 14.68 -7.96 0.62
N SER A 222 14.83 -9.15 0.04
CA SER A 222 15.75 -10.20 0.47
C SER A 222 17.20 -9.82 0.21
#